data_AF-A0A6F9BHG4-F1
#
_entry.id   AF-A0A6F9BHG4-F1
#
_cell.length_a   1.000
_cell.length_b   1.000
_cell.length_c   1.000
_cell.angle_alpha   90.00
_cell.angle_beta   90.00
_cell.angle_gamma   90.00
#
_symmetry.space_group_name_H-M   'P 1'
#
loop_
_entity.id
_entity.type
_entity.pdbx_description
1 polymer ?
#
loop_
_entity_poly.entity_id
_entity_poly.type
_entity_poly.pdbx_seq_one_letter_code
_entity_poly.pdbx_strand_id
1 'polypeptide(L)'
;MTDFWLISVPLDRTSSQSLEKLKHSVAKTKLASSFKFSIPELKVGTLDILLGVSDDLSKLDTQAERVMQRTAQCMAEVMEQASDKVVENALANGVDLVSYVTKFQWDRAKYSTALPFKSLADIIAKVELQKREMSRLLVDKKEQYGTFVRWLKVNFSEVFVAWIHLKVLEVFVESVLRYGLPVSFQALLLQPDKKRTKKLREQLSSLFGHLDPTASAMISSKPEVALDVPGLSAVSPQDYYSYICVQISVTLLDPS
;
A
#
# COMPACT_ATOMS: atom_id res chain seq x y z
N MET A 1 -8.46 -6.21 -2.89
CA MET A 1 -8.31 -5.64 -4.24
C MET A 1 -9.31 -4.54 -4.52
N THR A 2 -9.04 -3.42 -3.89
CA THR A 2 -9.44 -2.12 -4.43
C THR A 2 -8.33 -1.72 -5.38
N ASP A 3 -8.57 -1.98 -6.67
CA ASP A 3 -7.63 -1.62 -7.73
C ASP A 3 -8.27 -0.47 -8.48
N PHE A 4 -7.48 0.54 -8.78
CA PHE A 4 -7.92 1.69 -9.55
C PHE A 4 -7.17 1.72 -10.88
N TRP A 5 -7.84 2.19 -11.92
CA TRP A 5 -7.25 2.43 -13.23
C TRP A 5 -7.24 3.93 -13.47
N LEU A 6 -6.05 4.51 -13.50
CA LEU A 6 -5.84 5.89 -13.91
C LEU A 6 -5.68 5.89 -15.42
N ILE A 7 -6.70 6.35 -16.12
CA ILE A 7 -6.68 6.45 -17.58
C ILE A 7 -6.43 7.89 -18.01
N SER A 8 -5.75 8.05 -19.14
CA SER A 8 -5.60 9.33 -19.83
C SER A 8 -6.10 9.21 -21.26
N VAL A 9 -6.77 10.26 -21.72
CA VAL A 9 -7.33 10.38 -23.07
C VAL A 9 -7.11 11.81 -23.59
N PRO A 10 -6.85 12.01 -24.89
CA PRO A 10 -6.64 13.35 -25.44
C PRO A 10 -7.92 14.18 -25.40
N LEU A 11 -7.78 15.50 -25.36
CA LEU A 11 -8.91 16.45 -25.30
C LEU A 11 -9.49 16.81 -26.67
N ASP A 12 -9.33 15.95 -27.68
CA ASP A 12 -9.97 16.14 -28.98
C ASP A 12 -11.51 15.94 -28.89
N ARG A 13 -12.23 16.33 -29.94
CA ARG A 13 -13.70 16.26 -29.99
C ARG A 13 -14.23 14.83 -29.84
N THR A 14 -13.58 13.86 -30.46
CA THR A 14 -14.02 12.46 -30.49
C THR A 14 -13.80 11.81 -29.12
N SER A 15 -12.60 11.94 -28.57
CA SER A 15 -12.19 11.43 -27.28
C SER A 15 -12.99 12.03 -26.14
N SER A 16 -13.28 13.33 -26.19
CA SER A 16 -14.14 14.01 -25.21
C SER A 16 -15.57 13.45 -25.22
N GLN A 17 -16.14 13.23 -26.41
CA GLN A 17 -17.47 12.60 -26.53
C GLN A 17 -17.47 11.15 -26.04
N SER A 18 -16.42 10.38 -26.36
CA SER A 18 -16.23 9.01 -25.87
C SER A 18 -16.11 8.96 -24.35
N LEU A 19 -15.42 9.92 -23.73
CA LEU A 19 -15.27 10.01 -22.28
C LEU A 19 -16.60 10.32 -21.57
N GLU A 20 -17.41 11.23 -22.11
CA GLU A 20 -18.75 11.50 -21.55
C GLU A 20 -19.69 10.29 -21.69
N LYS A 21 -19.63 9.58 -22.83
CA LYS A 21 -20.33 8.30 -23.02
C LYS A 21 -19.87 7.25 -22.00
N LEU A 22 -18.55 7.17 -21.74
CA LEU A 22 -18.00 6.27 -20.73
C LEU A 22 -18.57 6.60 -19.35
N LYS A 23 -18.48 7.85 -18.89
CA LYS A 23 -18.98 8.28 -17.58
C LYS A 23 -20.46 7.94 -17.41
N HIS A 24 -21.27 8.22 -18.41
CA HIS A 24 -22.70 7.89 -18.40
C HIS A 24 -22.94 6.37 -18.35
N SER A 25 -22.25 5.61 -19.21
CA SER A 25 -22.36 4.14 -19.25
C SER A 25 -21.97 3.52 -17.92
N VAL A 26 -20.83 3.92 -17.36
CA VAL A 26 -20.27 3.42 -16.10
C VAL A 26 -21.23 3.70 -14.94
N ALA A 27 -21.79 4.91 -14.85
CA ALA A 27 -22.78 5.26 -13.83
C ALA A 27 -24.06 4.43 -13.95
N LYS A 28 -24.57 4.22 -15.17
CA LYS A 28 -25.81 3.47 -15.42
C LYS A 28 -25.66 1.97 -15.18
N THR A 29 -24.55 1.39 -15.63
CA THR A 29 -24.30 -0.06 -15.62
C THR A 29 -23.57 -0.54 -14.37
N LYS A 30 -23.11 0.40 -13.52
CA LYS A 30 -22.29 0.14 -12.33
C LYS A 30 -21.02 -0.66 -12.65
N LEU A 31 -20.44 -0.51 -13.85
CA LEU A 31 -19.22 -1.24 -14.22
C LEU A 31 -17.98 -0.77 -13.45
N ALA A 32 -17.98 0.49 -13.01
CA ALA A 32 -16.97 1.11 -12.18
C ALA A 32 -17.56 2.30 -11.41
N SER A 33 -16.81 2.83 -10.47
CA SER A 33 -16.94 4.22 -10.01
C SER A 33 -15.95 5.08 -10.78
N SER A 34 -16.33 6.31 -11.14
CA SER A 34 -15.46 7.24 -11.88
C SER A 34 -15.22 8.52 -11.09
N PHE A 35 -13.97 8.96 -11.03
CA PHE A 35 -13.55 10.17 -10.32
C PHE A 35 -12.69 11.04 -11.22
N LYS A 36 -12.97 12.35 -11.28
CA LYS A 36 -12.10 13.28 -11.98
C LYS A 36 -10.73 13.27 -11.30
N PHE A 37 -9.67 13.10 -12.08
CA PHE A 37 -8.30 13.11 -11.57
C PHE A 37 -7.56 14.30 -12.20
N SER A 38 -7.18 15.28 -11.37
CA SER A 38 -6.55 16.51 -11.86
C SER A 38 -5.04 16.32 -11.91
N ILE A 39 -4.48 16.31 -13.12
CA ILE A 39 -3.03 16.34 -13.33
C ILE A 39 -2.66 17.80 -13.64
N PRO A 40 -1.73 18.42 -12.88
CA PRO A 40 -1.30 19.78 -13.15
C PRO A 40 -0.52 19.85 -14.47
N GLU A 41 -0.45 21.06 -15.05
CA GLU A 41 0.46 21.31 -16.17
C GLU A 41 1.90 21.27 -15.66
N LEU A 42 2.70 20.35 -16.22
CA LEU A 42 4.11 20.21 -15.90
C LEU A 42 4.96 20.68 -17.09
N LYS A 43 6.13 21.22 -16.80
CA LYS A 43 7.06 21.69 -17.82
C LYS A 43 7.64 20.50 -18.58
N VAL A 44 7.45 20.51 -19.88
CA VAL A 44 7.99 19.49 -20.79
C VAL A 44 9.39 19.91 -21.23
N GLY A 45 10.36 19.00 -21.13
CA GLY A 45 11.72 19.17 -21.64
C GLY A 45 11.83 18.78 -23.12
N THR A 46 13.01 18.33 -23.54
CA THR A 46 13.17 17.70 -24.86
C THR A 46 12.58 16.29 -24.86
N LEU A 47 12.30 15.75 -26.06
CA LEU A 47 11.82 14.37 -26.22
C LEU A 47 12.80 13.35 -25.61
N ASP A 48 14.09 13.56 -25.78
CA ASP A 48 15.16 12.72 -25.22
C ASP A 48 15.08 12.64 -23.69
N ILE A 49 14.87 13.78 -23.03
CA ILE A 49 14.68 13.83 -21.57
C ILE A 49 13.41 13.08 -21.16
N LEU A 50 12.31 13.22 -21.90
CA LEU A 50 11.06 12.51 -21.59
C LEU A 50 11.23 10.99 -21.69
N LEU A 51 11.94 10.50 -22.71
CA LEU A 51 12.22 9.08 -22.86
C LEU A 51 13.08 8.56 -21.70
N GLY A 52 14.15 9.27 -21.34
CA GLY A 52 14.98 8.90 -20.19
C GLY A 52 14.20 8.92 -18.85
N VAL A 53 13.36 9.94 -18.64
CA VAL A 53 12.51 10.03 -17.45
C VAL A 53 11.48 8.91 -17.40
N SER A 54 10.90 8.51 -18.53
CA SER A 54 9.95 7.40 -18.59
C SER A 54 10.55 6.09 -18.05
N ASP A 55 11.77 5.77 -18.46
CA ASP A 55 12.48 4.58 -17.99
C ASP A 55 12.77 4.64 -16.49
N ASP A 56 13.18 5.80 -15.98
CA ASP A 56 13.50 5.97 -14.56
C ASP A 56 12.24 5.99 -13.67
N LEU A 57 11.12 6.53 -14.17
CA LEU A 57 9.84 6.48 -13.47
C LEU A 57 9.37 5.05 -13.22
N SER A 58 9.52 4.15 -14.19
CA SER A 58 9.15 2.74 -14.04
C SER A 58 9.95 2.02 -12.94
N LYS A 59 11.25 2.34 -12.83
CA LYS A 59 12.15 1.81 -11.80
C LYS A 59 11.79 2.37 -10.42
N LEU A 60 11.56 3.68 -10.34
CA LEU A 60 11.18 4.36 -9.10
C LEU A 60 9.83 3.86 -8.59
N ASP A 61 8.87 3.63 -9.48
CA ASP A 61 7.56 3.08 -9.15
C ASP A 61 7.68 1.71 -8.47
N THR A 62 8.42 0.79 -9.10
CA THR A 62 8.68 -0.56 -8.57
C THR A 62 9.38 -0.50 -7.21
N GLN A 63 10.32 0.42 -7.03
CA GLN A 63 11.02 0.59 -5.75
C GLN A 63 10.10 1.14 -4.66
N ALA A 64 9.30 2.16 -4.97
CA ALA A 64 8.36 2.77 -4.04
C ALA A 64 7.32 1.75 -3.56
N GLU A 65 6.77 0.93 -4.47
CA GLU A 65 5.84 -0.14 -4.12
C GLU A 65 6.44 -1.14 -3.13
N ARG A 66 7.68 -1.60 -3.38
CA ARG A 66 8.39 -2.52 -2.47
C ARG A 66 8.60 -1.91 -1.08
N VAL A 67 8.94 -0.62 -1.01
CA VAL A 67 9.12 0.08 0.28
C VAL A 67 7.79 0.19 1.03
N MET A 68 6.69 0.51 0.33
CA MET A 68 5.36 0.54 0.95
C MET A 68 4.96 -0.83 1.51
N GLN A 69 5.13 -1.91 0.73
CA GLN A 69 4.79 -3.27 1.15
C GLN A 69 5.58 -3.68 2.40
N ARG A 70 6.90 -3.45 2.43
CA ARG A 70 7.73 -3.74 3.62
C ARG A 70 7.30 -2.94 4.84
N THR A 71 6.96 -1.66 4.66
CA THR A 71 6.50 -0.80 5.75
C THR A 71 5.15 -1.27 6.31
N ALA A 72 4.22 -1.66 5.43
CA ALA A 72 2.93 -2.21 5.82
C ALA A 72 3.05 -3.55 6.56
N GLN A 73 3.94 -4.45 6.09
CA GLN A 73 4.23 -5.71 6.77
C GLN A 73 4.79 -5.48 8.18
N CYS A 74 5.79 -4.60 8.30
CA CYS A 74 6.36 -4.26 9.61
C CYS A 74 5.30 -3.69 10.57
N MET A 75 4.38 -2.87 10.06
CA MET A 75 3.29 -2.33 10.86
C MET A 75 2.32 -3.41 11.35
N ALA A 76 2.03 -4.42 10.54
CA ALA A 76 1.15 -5.54 10.90
C ALA A 76 1.73 -6.40 12.04
N GLU A 77 3.00 -6.80 11.91
CA GLU A 77 3.71 -7.62 12.92
C GLU A 77 3.76 -6.95 14.30
N VAL A 78 3.92 -5.63 14.29
CA VAL A 78 3.99 -4.83 15.50
C VAL A 78 2.61 -4.78 16.17
N MET A 79 1.53 -4.56 15.40
CA MET A 79 0.17 -4.31 15.90
C MET A 79 -0.57 -5.50 16.54
N GLU A 80 -0.17 -6.76 16.33
CA GLU A 80 -0.88 -7.94 16.85
C GLU A 80 -0.74 -8.18 18.37
N GLN A 81 0.15 -7.47 19.08
CA GLN A 81 0.49 -7.78 20.47
C GLN A 81 -0.44 -7.20 21.57
N ALA A 82 -1.68 -6.82 21.25
CA ALA A 82 -2.53 -6.07 22.19
C ALA A 82 -3.78 -6.83 22.65
N SER A 83 -3.62 -7.72 23.64
CA SER A 83 -4.71 -8.03 24.56
C SER A 83 -4.16 -8.46 25.91
N ASP A 84 -4.68 -7.93 27.01
CA ASP A 84 -4.26 -8.35 28.35
C ASP A 84 -5.46 -8.43 29.31
N LYS A 85 -5.54 -9.55 30.04
CA LYS A 85 -6.49 -9.82 31.14
C LYS A 85 -5.68 -10.03 32.41
N VAL A 86 -5.34 -8.92 33.08
CA VAL A 86 -4.36 -8.90 34.18
C VAL A 86 -4.92 -9.46 35.50
N VAL A 87 -6.22 -9.32 35.74
CA VAL A 87 -6.83 -9.61 37.05
C VAL A 87 -7.19 -11.09 37.22
N GLU A 88 -7.55 -11.80 36.16
CA GLU A 88 -7.90 -13.23 36.21
C GLU A 88 -6.66 -14.15 36.37
N ASN A 89 -5.44 -13.61 36.23
CA ASN A 89 -4.18 -14.38 36.23
C ASN A 89 -3.30 -14.19 37.48
N ALA A 90 -3.74 -13.40 38.47
CA ALA A 90 -2.94 -13.11 39.65
C ALA A 90 -2.98 -14.28 40.67
N LEU A 91 -1.96 -15.14 40.66
CA LEU A 91 -1.80 -16.28 41.57
C LEU A 91 -0.49 -16.16 42.38
N ALA A 92 -0.49 -16.59 43.64
CA ALA A 92 0.70 -16.74 44.47
C ALA A 92 1.05 -18.24 44.59
N ASN A 93 2.20 -18.64 44.03
CA ASN A 93 2.61 -20.05 43.91
C ASN A 93 1.52 -20.96 43.30
N GLY A 94 0.77 -20.44 42.32
CA GLY A 94 -0.30 -21.18 41.64
C GLY A 94 -1.62 -21.29 42.41
N VAL A 95 -1.74 -20.63 43.57
CA VAL A 95 -2.95 -20.59 44.39
C VAL A 95 -3.46 -19.16 44.46
N ASP A 96 -4.77 -18.97 44.63
CA ASP A 96 -5.34 -17.63 44.82
C ASP A 96 -4.77 -16.94 46.08
N LEU A 97 -4.79 -15.61 46.06
CA LEU A 97 -4.13 -14.79 47.08
C LEU A 97 -4.71 -15.02 48.50
N VAL A 98 -6.01 -15.25 48.62
CA VAL A 98 -6.67 -15.45 49.92
C VAL A 98 -6.28 -16.80 50.52
N SER A 99 -6.32 -17.85 49.70
CA SER A 99 -5.87 -19.18 50.10
C SER A 99 -4.37 -19.21 50.45
N TYR A 100 -3.52 -18.47 49.73
CA TYR A 100 -2.10 -18.38 50.04
C TYR A 100 -1.85 -17.76 51.42
N VAL A 101 -2.53 -16.66 51.74
CA VAL A 101 -2.38 -15.95 53.02
C VAL A 101 -2.91 -16.79 54.18
N THR A 102 -4.09 -17.39 54.03
CA THR A 102 -4.74 -18.19 55.10
C THR A 102 -4.01 -19.50 55.42
N LYS A 103 -3.21 -20.01 54.48
CA LYS A 103 -2.41 -21.25 54.63
C LYS A 103 -0.90 -21.00 54.51
N PHE A 104 -0.46 -19.78 54.83
CA PHE A 104 0.93 -19.36 54.67
C PHE A 104 1.91 -20.29 55.39
N GLN A 105 3.00 -20.64 54.70
CA GLN A 105 4.16 -21.31 55.29
C GLN A 105 5.44 -20.57 54.90
N TRP A 106 6.35 -20.45 55.86
CA TRP A 106 7.63 -19.79 55.64
C TRP A 106 8.51 -20.59 54.67
N ASP A 107 8.89 -19.95 53.55
CA ASP A 107 9.80 -20.52 52.57
C ASP A 107 11.25 -20.46 53.08
N ARG A 108 11.66 -21.50 53.82
CA ARG A 108 13.01 -21.62 54.38
C ARG A 108 14.10 -21.76 53.32
N ALA A 109 13.76 -22.19 52.10
CA ALA A 109 14.73 -22.32 51.01
C ALA A 109 15.09 -20.95 50.43
N LYS A 110 14.09 -20.08 50.28
CA LYS A 110 14.27 -18.72 49.74
C LYS A 110 14.62 -17.69 50.81
N TYR A 111 14.08 -17.84 52.01
CA TYR A 111 14.26 -16.93 53.13
C TYR A 111 14.82 -17.70 54.34
N SER A 112 16.06 -18.17 54.26
CA SER A 112 16.65 -19.03 55.30
C SER A 112 16.61 -18.38 56.69
N THR A 113 16.06 -19.11 57.67
CA THR A 113 15.99 -18.66 59.08
C THR A 113 17.36 -18.64 59.77
N ALA A 114 18.41 -19.14 59.12
CA ALA A 114 19.78 -19.02 59.59
C ALA A 114 20.38 -17.62 59.33
N LEU A 115 19.75 -16.82 58.46
CA LEU A 115 20.20 -15.46 58.14
C LEU A 115 19.75 -14.46 59.22
N PRO A 116 20.56 -13.42 59.49
CA PRO A 116 20.13 -12.30 60.32
C PRO A 116 18.91 -11.59 59.73
N PHE A 117 18.09 -11.00 60.61
CA PHE A 117 16.89 -10.26 60.23
C PHE A 117 17.15 -9.20 59.15
N LYS A 118 18.25 -8.44 59.27
CA LYS A 118 18.63 -7.42 58.28
C LYS A 118 18.85 -8.00 56.89
N SER A 119 19.52 -9.16 56.80
CA SER A 119 19.74 -9.85 55.53
C SER A 119 18.44 -10.35 54.89
N LEU A 120 17.49 -10.85 55.69
CA LEU A 120 16.16 -11.22 55.21
C LEU A 120 15.40 -10.00 54.65
N ALA A 121 15.46 -8.87 55.35
CA ALA A 121 14.86 -7.62 54.88
C ALA A 121 15.50 -7.12 53.57
N ASP A 122 16.82 -7.22 53.44
CA ASP A 122 17.55 -6.82 52.22
C ASP A 122 17.20 -7.73 51.02
N ILE A 123 16.99 -9.03 51.24
CA ILE A 123 16.50 -9.95 50.19
C ILE A 123 15.12 -9.50 49.69
N ILE A 124 14.19 -9.16 50.60
CA ILE A 124 12.85 -8.69 50.23
C ILE A 124 12.93 -7.36 49.48
N ALA A 125 13.72 -6.40 49.98
CA ALA A 125 13.92 -5.10 49.34
C ALA A 125 14.51 -5.24 47.92
N LYS A 126 15.44 -6.20 47.73
CA LYS A 126 15.98 -6.51 46.40
C LYS A 126 14.91 -7.04 45.45
N VAL A 127 14.02 -7.91 45.91
CA VAL A 127 12.90 -8.40 45.09
C VAL A 127 11.98 -7.25 44.67
N GLU A 128 11.66 -6.34 45.60
CA GLU A 128 10.85 -5.15 45.31
C GLU A 128 11.50 -4.23 44.27
N LEU A 129 12.81 -3.98 44.41
CA LEU A 129 13.57 -3.18 43.46
C LEU A 129 13.57 -3.81 42.06
N GLN A 130 13.83 -5.11 41.96
CA GLN A 130 13.78 -5.85 40.69
C GLN A 130 12.39 -5.78 40.04
N LYS A 131 11.31 -5.87 40.83
CA LYS A 131 9.93 -5.74 40.31
C LYS A 131 9.61 -4.32 39.83
N ARG A 132 10.12 -3.30 40.52
CA ARG A 132 10.01 -1.90 40.08
C ARG A 132 10.76 -1.65 38.78
N GLU A 133 11.99 -2.16 38.67
CA GLU A 133 12.80 -2.07 37.45
C GLU A 133 12.10 -2.77 36.27
N MET A 134 11.59 -3.98 36.47
CA MET A 134 10.80 -4.69 35.46
C MET A 134 9.59 -3.86 35.00
N SER A 135 8.87 -3.24 35.94
CA SER A 135 7.72 -2.39 35.61
C SER A 135 8.13 -1.16 34.80
N ARG A 136 9.27 -0.53 35.13
CA ARG A 136 9.82 0.58 34.33
C ARG A 136 10.15 0.12 32.92
N LEU A 137 10.84 -1.01 32.76
CA LEU A 137 11.19 -1.57 31.45
C LEU A 137 9.97 -1.89 30.59
N LEU A 138 8.86 -2.36 31.19
CA LEU A 138 7.61 -2.59 30.47
C LEU A 138 6.98 -1.28 29.97
N VAL A 139 7.01 -0.22 30.79
CA VAL A 139 6.54 1.11 30.37
C VAL A 139 7.41 1.66 29.24
N ASP A 140 8.73 1.60 29.40
CA ASP A 140 9.70 2.05 28.39
C ASP A 140 9.49 1.30 27.07
N LYS A 141 9.33 -0.03 27.12
CA LYS A 141 9.01 -0.86 25.94
C LYS A 141 7.72 -0.40 25.27
N LYS A 142 6.66 -0.14 26.03
CA LYS A 142 5.35 0.31 25.51
C LYS A 142 5.44 1.69 24.86
N GLU A 143 6.23 2.60 25.43
CA GLU A 143 6.46 3.93 24.87
C GLU A 143 7.29 3.88 23.58
N GLN A 144 8.38 3.11 23.57
CA GLN A 144 9.19 2.88 22.38
C GLN A 144 8.36 2.25 21.27
N TYR A 145 7.51 1.28 21.60
CA TYR A 145 6.56 0.67 20.68
C TYR A 145 5.60 1.71 20.08
N GLY A 146 4.98 2.55 20.92
CA GLY A 146 4.08 3.60 20.45
C GLY A 146 4.77 4.62 19.54
N THR A 147 6.02 4.96 19.86
CA THR A 147 6.87 5.86 19.06
C THR A 147 7.20 5.24 17.70
N PHE A 148 7.59 3.97 17.68
CA PHE A 148 7.91 3.24 16.46
C PHE A 148 6.70 3.09 15.53
N VAL A 149 5.53 2.72 16.06
CA VAL A 149 4.28 2.65 15.28
C VAL A 149 3.94 4.01 14.67
N ARG A 150 4.09 5.09 15.43
CA ARG A 150 3.85 6.45 14.90
C ARG A 150 4.82 6.76 13.76
N TRP A 151 6.10 6.43 13.92
CA TRP A 151 7.11 6.62 12.89
C TRP A 151 6.79 5.82 11.61
N LEU A 152 6.41 4.54 11.73
CA LEU A 152 5.99 3.72 10.59
C LEU A 152 4.79 4.33 9.85
N LYS A 153 3.80 4.85 10.58
CA LYS A 153 2.62 5.51 9.96
C LYS A 153 3.00 6.75 9.16
N VAL A 154 3.90 7.58 9.68
CA VAL A 154 4.38 8.78 8.98
C VAL A 154 5.12 8.38 7.70
N ASN A 155 6.10 7.47 7.80
CA ASN A 155 6.89 7.05 6.64
C ASN A 155 6.03 6.34 5.58
N PHE A 156 5.10 5.47 6.01
CA PHE A 156 4.15 4.86 5.09
C PHE A 156 3.36 5.91 4.31
N SER A 157 2.85 6.94 5.00
CA SER A 157 2.11 8.03 4.37
C SER A 157 2.96 8.80 3.36
N GLU A 158 4.20 9.13 3.70
CA GLU A 158 5.10 9.87 2.81
C GLU A 158 5.44 9.08 1.54
N VAL A 159 5.77 7.78 1.69
CA VAL A 159 6.06 6.90 0.55
C VAL A 159 4.82 6.71 -0.31
N PHE A 160 3.64 6.52 0.28
CA PHE A 160 2.40 6.38 -0.47
C PHE A 160 2.06 7.63 -1.27
N VAL A 161 2.21 8.82 -0.67
CA VAL A 161 2.01 10.09 -1.38
C VAL A 161 3.01 10.22 -2.53
N ALA A 162 4.30 9.94 -2.30
CA ALA A 162 5.32 9.98 -3.35
C ALA A 162 5.03 9.00 -4.49
N TRP A 163 4.57 7.79 -4.16
CA TRP A 163 4.18 6.77 -5.14
C TRP A 163 3.02 7.23 -6.02
N ILE A 164 1.98 7.87 -5.45
CA ILE A 164 0.91 8.46 -6.25
C ILE A 164 1.45 9.57 -7.17
N HIS A 165 2.41 10.39 -6.72
CA HIS A 165 3.03 11.39 -7.60
C HIS A 165 3.79 10.74 -8.75
N LEU A 166 4.50 9.62 -8.51
CA LEU A 166 5.15 8.85 -9.58
C LEU A 166 4.12 8.36 -10.62
N LYS A 167 2.97 7.83 -10.18
CA LYS A 167 1.87 7.43 -11.08
C LYS A 167 1.33 8.59 -11.91
N VAL A 168 1.26 9.79 -11.33
CA VAL A 168 0.85 11.00 -12.05
C VAL A 168 1.89 11.40 -13.09
N LEU A 169 3.18 11.36 -12.73
CA LEU A 169 4.27 11.66 -13.66
C LEU A 169 4.34 10.66 -14.81
N GLU A 170 4.14 9.37 -14.54
CA GLU A 170 4.07 8.30 -15.53
C GLU A 170 2.96 8.57 -16.54
N VAL A 171 1.73 8.80 -16.07
CA VAL A 171 0.61 9.16 -16.95
C VAL A 171 0.87 10.44 -17.73
N PHE A 172 1.48 11.46 -17.12
CA PHE A 172 1.80 12.71 -17.79
C PHE A 172 2.81 12.48 -18.92
N VAL A 173 3.94 11.82 -18.64
CA VAL A 173 5.00 11.56 -19.62
C VAL A 173 4.48 10.69 -20.76
N GLU A 174 3.76 9.60 -20.46
CA GLU A 174 3.13 8.77 -21.49
C GLU A 174 2.13 9.56 -22.35
N SER A 175 1.35 10.45 -21.75
CA SER A 175 0.36 11.27 -22.47
C SER A 175 1.05 12.24 -23.42
N VAL A 176 2.16 12.85 -23.02
CA VAL A 176 2.95 13.73 -23.88
C VAL A 176 3.61 12.93 -25.01
N LEU A 177 4.18 11.76 -24.71
CA LEU A 177 4.83 10.91 -25.71
C LEU A 177 3.83 10.36 -26.74
N ARG A 178 2.60 10.03 -26.32
CA ARG A 178 1.58 9.41 -27.17
C ARG A 178 0.70 10.43 -27.90
N TYR A 179 0.29 11.50 -27.24
CA TYR A 179 -0.63 12.50 -27.82
C TYR A 179 0.07 13.73 -28.38
N GLY A 180 1.36 13.91 -28.06
CA GLY A 180 2.17 15.01 -28.56
C GLY A 180 1.89 16.35 -27.88
N LEU A 181 2.36 17.42 -28.54
CA LEU A 181 2.19 18.79 -28.09
C LEU A 181 1.14 19.53 -28.95
N PRO A 182 0.40 20.50 -28.36
CA PRO A 182 0.43 20.92 -26.96
C PRO A 182 -0.13 19.86 -26.01
N VAL A 183 0.33 19.86 -24.75
CA VAL A 183 -0.12 18.89 -23.73
C VAL A 183 -1.62 19.08 -23.48
N SER A 184 -2.44 18.22 -24.09
CA SER A 184 -3.89 18.39 -24.12
C SER A 184 -4.58 17.05 -23.92
N PHE A 185 -4.71 16.66 -22.65
CA PHE A 185 -5.35 15.41 -22.26
C PHE A 185 -6.14 15.58 -20.96
N GLN A 186 -7.02 14.63 -20.68
CA GLN A 186 -7.77 14.55 -19.45
C GLN A 186 -7.58 13.18 -18.80
N ALA A 187 -7.28 13.18 -17.50
CA ALA A 187 -7.20 11.97 -16.70
C ALA A 187 -8.52 11.66 -15.97
N LEU A 188 -8.83 10.37 -15.86
CA LEU A 188 -9.99 9.85 -15.15
C LEU A 188 -9.54 8.66 -14.30
N LEU A 189 -9.91 8.65 -13.02
CA LEU A 189 -9.67 7.51 -12.15
C LEU A 189 -10.93 6.63 -12.13
N LEU A 190 -10.77 5.38 -12.54
CA LEU A 190 -11.83 4.38 -12.52
C LEU A 190 -11.55 3.38 -11.40
N GLN A 191 -12.58 3.01 -10.64
CA GLN A 191 -12.56 1.90 -9.70
C GLN A 191 -13.46 0.79 -10.26
N PRO A 192 -12.92 -0.22 -10.95
CA PRO A 192 -13.70 -1.28 -11.57
C PRO A 192 -14.46 -2.12 -10.54
N ASP A 193 -15.64 -2.60 -10.93
CA ASP A 193 -16.28 -3.70 -10.24
C ASP A 193 -15.52 -5.01 -10.54
N LYS A 194 -15.00 -5.65 -9.50
CA LYS A 194 -14.17 -6.87 -9.60
C LYS A 194 -14.76 -7.96 -10.50
N LYS A 195 -16.10 -8.12 -10.53
CA LYS A 195 -16.76 -9.18 -11.29
C LYS A 195 -17.03 -8.79 -12.74
N ARG A 196 -16.97 -7.49 -13.06
CA ARG A 196 -17.34 -6.93 -14.37
C ARG A 196 -16.18 -6.22 -15.08
N THR A 197 -14.96 -6.41 -14.59
CA THR A 197 -13.71 -5.86 -15.14
C THR A 197 -13.56 -6.10 -16.66
N LYS A 198 -13.84 -7.31 -17.14
CA LYS A 198 -13.76 -7.65 -18.58
C LYS A 198 -14.70 -6.79 -19.44
N LYS A 199 -15.95 -6.64 -18.99
CA LYS A 199 -16.96 -5.83 -19.69
C LYS A 199 -16.60 -4.35 -19.71
N LEU A 200 -15.95 -3.85 -18.65
CA LEU A 200 -15.42 -2.49 -18.62
C LEU A 200 -14.27 -2.31 -19.63
N ARG A 201 -13.34 -3.28 -19.74
CA ARG A 201 -12.28 -3.26 -20.75
C ARG A 201 -12.82 -3.26 -22.17
N GLU A 202 -13.84 -4.08 -22.45
CA GLU A 202 -14.52 -4.12 -23.76
C GLU A 202 -15.13 -2.75 -24.11
N GLN A 203 -15.78 -2.08 -23.15
CA GLN A 203 -16.32 -0.73 -23.37
C GLN A 203 -15.22 0.31 -23.62
N LEU A 204 -14.15 0.30 -22.84
CA LEU A 204 -13.02 1.22 -23.03
C LEU A 204 -12.36 1.00 -24.40
N SER A 205 -12.16 -0.25 -24.82
CA SER A 205 -11.63 -0.58 -26.14
C SER A 205 -12.54 -0.09 -27.27
N SER A 206 -13.86 -0.30 -27.16
CA SER A 206 -14.83 0.20 -28.13
C SER A 206 -14.85 1.73 -28.25
N LEU A 207 -14.58 2.45 -27.16
CA LEU A 207 -14.66 3.92 -27.13
C LEU A 207 -13.35 4.60 -27.56
N PHE A 208 -12.20 3.97 -27.28
CA PHE A 208 -10.88 4.57 -27.44
C PHE A 208 -9.95 3.78 -28.36
N GLY A 209 -10.40 2.69 -29.00
CA GLY A 209 -9.60 1.89 -29.93
C GLY A 209 -9.02 2.67 -31.12
N HIS A 210 -9.65 3.80 -31.47
CA HIS A 210 -9.21 4.71 -32.53
C HIS A 210 -7.92 5.49 -32.18
N LEU A 211 -7.53 5.58 -30.91
CA LEU A 211 -6.34 6.32 -30.46
C LEU A 211 -5.03 5.67 -30.89
N ASP A 212 -5.03 4.35 -31.02
CA ASP A 212 -3.93 3.59 -31.62
C ASP A 212 -4.52 2.37 -32.36
N PRO A 213 -4.70 2.47 -33.69
CA PRO A 213 -5.17 1.36 -34.52
C PRO A 213 -4.23 0.15 -34.51
N THR A 214 -2.93 0.35 -34.25
CA THR A 214 -1.93 -0.71 -34.18
C THR A 214 -2.17 -1.60 -32.97
N ALA A 215 -2.53 -1.00 -31.83
CA ALA A 215 -2.97 -1.72 -30.64
C ALA A 215 -4.17 -2.63 -30.94
N SER A 216 -5.15 -2.10 -31.68
CA SER A 216 -6.37 -2.83 -32.06
C SER A 216 -6.06 -3.99 -33.00
N ALA A 217 -5.10 -3.84 -33.90
CA ALA A 217 -4.62 -4.90 -34.78
C ALA A 217 -3.89 -6.01 -34.02
N MET A 218 -3.02 -5.66 -33.05
CA MET A 218 -2.28 -6.62 -32.23
C MET A 218 -3.19 -7.49 -31.34
N ILE A 219 -4.28 -6.93 -30.82
CA ILE A 219 -5.28 -7.67 -30.03
C ILE A 219 -6.11 -8.63 -30.91
N SER A 220 -6.26 -8.33 -32.20
CA SER A 220 -7.06 -9.12 -33.16
C SER A 220 -6.24 -10.18 -33.92
N SER A 221 -4.92 -10.03 -34.04
CA SER A 221 -4.04 -10.99 -34.72
C SER A 221 -3.56 -12.09 -33.76
N LYS A 222 -3.49 -13.34 -34.23
CA LYS A 222 -2.75 -14.41 -33.53
C LYS A 222 -1.29 -13.97 -33.27
N PRO A 223 -0.61 -14.49 -32.23
CA PRO A 223 0.62 -13.91 -31.64
C PRO A 223 1.84 -13.79 -32.56
N GLU A 224 1.78 -14.31 -33.78
CA GLU A 224 2.95 -14.46 -34.66
C GLU A 224 3.37 -13.15 -35.35
N VAL A 225 2.53 -12.11 -35.39
CA VAL A 225 2.83 -10.84 -36.10
C VAL A 225 3.40 -9.75 -35.17
N ALA A 226 3.45 -9.98 -33.86
CA ALA A 226 3.88 -8.99 -32.87
C ALA A 226 5.42 -8.85 -32.73
N LEU A 227 6.20 -9.65 -33.47
CA LEU A 227 7.64 -9.84 -33.23
C LEU A 227 8.58 -8.83 -33.92
N ASP A 228 8.10 -7.98 -34.83
CA ASP A 228 8.98 -7.15 -35.68
C ASP A 228 8.90 -5.62 -35.43
N VAL A 229 8.42 -5.16 -34.26
CA VAL A 229 8.45 -3.73 -33.90
C VAL A 229 9.56 -3.45 -32.87
N PRO A 230 10.68 -2.83 -33.27
CA PRO A 230 11.75 -2.46 -32.33
C PRO A 230 11.24 -1.46 -31.29
N GLY A 231 11.43 -1.77 -30.00
CA GLY A 231 11.04 -0.92 -28.86
C GLY A 231 9.83 -1.41 -28.05
N LEU A 232 9.09 -2.42 -28.52
CA LEU A 232 7.90 -2.95 -27.84
C LEU A 232 8.14 -4.24 -27.02
N SER A 233 9.37 -4.76 -27.00
CA SER A 233 9.70 -6.08 -26.43
C SER A 233 9.55 -6.22 -24.90
N ALA A 234 9.15 -5.16 -24.20
CA ALA A 234 9.03 -5.12 -22.74
C ALA A 234 7.58 -5.18 -22.22
N VAL A 235 6.57 -5.00 -23.06
CA VAL A 235 5.16 -4.99 -22.63
C VAL A 235 4.49 -6.30 -23.03
N SER A 236 3.96 -7.04 -22.04
CA SER A 236 3.09 -8.20 -22.29
C SER A 236 1.95 -7.77 -23.22
N PRO A 237 1.66 -8.48 -24.33
CA PRO A 237 0.59 -8.11 -25.27
C PRO A 237 -0.80 -7.95 -24.62
N GLN A 238 -0.99 -8.48 -23.41
CA GLN A 238 -2.22 -8.40 -22.64
C GLN A 238 -2.45 -7.05 -21.94
N ASP A 239 -1.43 -6.20 -21.82
CA ASP A 239 -1.51 -4.92 -21.10
C ASP A 239 -1.38 -3.70 -22.02
N TYR A 240 -1.29 -3.92 -23.33
CA TYR A 240 -1.27 -2.83 -24.32
C TYR A 240 -2.69 -2.37 -24.67
N TYR A 241 -3.00 -1.11 -24.35
CA TYR A 241 -4.29 -0.48 -24.65
C TYR A 241 -4.09 0.71 -25.59
N SER A 242 -5.07 0.98 -26.48
CA SER A 242 -5.05 2.16 -27.36
C SER A 242 -5.06 3.50 -26.58
N TYR A 243 -5.51 3.46 -25.33
CA TYR A 243 -5.47 4.58 -24.38
C TYR A 243 -4.41 4.32 -23.30
N ILE A 244 -3.98 5.37 -22.61
CA ILE A 244 -3.05 5.22 -21.48
C ILE A 244 -3.83 4.72 -20.27
N CYS A 245 -3.31 3.69 -19.60
CA CYS A 245 -3.96 3.06 -18.45
C CYS A 245 -2.90 2.58 -17.46
N VAL A 246 -2.73 3.34 -16.38
CA VAL A 246 -1.86 2.97 -15.26
C VAL A 246 -2.70 2.37 -14.14
N GLN A 247 -2.28 1.22 -13.62
CA GLN A 247 -2.96 0.56 -12.50
C GLN A 247 -2.41 1.06 -11.15
N ILE A 248 -3.31 1.29 -10.21
CA ILE A 248 -3.02 1.70 -8.83
C ILE A 248 -3.68 0.67 -7.91
N SER A 249 -2.88 -0.26 -7.41
CA SER A 249 -3.30 -1.29 -6.47
C SER A 249 -3.04 -0.82 -5.04
N VAL A 250 -4.10 -0.59 -4.25
CA VAL A 250 -3.93 -0.19 -2.83
C VAL A 250 -3.96 -1.38 -1.86
N THR A 251 -3.90 -2.60 -2.40
CA THR A 251 -3.82 -3.82 -1.60
C THR A 251 -2.35 -4.04 -1.24
N LEU A 252 -1.97 -3.70 -0.01
CA LEU A 252 -0.56 -3.69 0.44
C LEU A 252 -0.13 -5.00 1.09
N LEU A 253 -1.09 -5.81 1.53
CA LEU A 253 -0.89 -7.11 2.13
C LEU A 253 -1.69 -8.11 1.31
N ASP A 254 -1.02 -9.13 0.78
CA ASP A 254 -1.68 -10.23 0.11
C ASP A 254 -2.40 -11.06 1.19
N PRO A 255 -3.72 -11.28 1.11
CA PRO A 255 -4.36 -12.29 1.92
C PRO A 255 -3.94 -13.64 1.35
N SER A 256 -2.88 -14.23 1.90
CA SER A 256 -2.47 -15.61 1.65
C SER A 256 -3.60 -16.61 1.86
#